data_AF-A0A2D9H0W4-F1
#
_entry.id   AF-A0A2D9H0W4-F1
#
_cell.length_a   1.000
_cell.length_b   1.000
_cell.length_c   1.000
_cell.angle_alpha   90.00
_cell.angle_beta   90.00
_cell.angle_gamma   90.00
#
_symmetry.space_group_name_H-M   'P 1'
#
loop_
_entity.id
_entity.type
_entity.pdbx_description
1 polymer ?
#
loop_
_entity_poly.entity_id
_entity_poly.type
_entity_poly.pdbx_seq_one_letter_code
_entity_poly.pdbx_strand_id
1 'polypeptide(L)'
;MEHSYHGDTIGAMSVGARGVFNAAYAPMLFDVGRVPFPADDPQPTLDALEAECAAGAAAFIVEPLVLGAGGMLMYPPAVLAQMQAICAAHGTLFIADEVMTGWGRTGTLTACEQASVVPDIMCLSKGLTGGAIPLAVTMASEPIWDAHYSTDRTRTFYHSSSYTANPLACAAAVANLAIWREEPVRERVATLAEKQQTHLDALSGHAMVRNARRCGTIAALELGDPAGSYLSELGPRLLRRFREADLLLRPLGNTVYVMPPYCIEDEDLVRIWAEIGAAADDLATQ
;
A
#
# COMPACT_ATOMS: atom_id res chain seq x y z
N MET A 1 -10.24 -6.70 -2.34
CA MET A 1 -10.86 -5.39 -2.64
C MET A 1 -10.55 -5.04 -4.09
N GLU A 2 -11.39 -4.30 -4.80
CA GLU A 2 -11.01 -3.75 -6.11
C GLU A 2 -9.73 -2.93 -6.02
N HIS A 3 -8.93 -2.92 -7.10
CA HIS A 3 -7.63 -2.25 -7.21
C HIS A 3 -6.50 -2.71 -6.26
N SER A 4 -6.72 -3.70 -5.38
CA SER A 4 -5.70 -4.14 -4.43
C SER A 4 -4.57 -4.96 -5.07
N TYR A 5 -3.42 -4.99 -4.39
CA TYR A 5 -2.26 -5.79 -4.78
C TYR A 5 -1.65 -6.47 -3.57
N HIS A 6 -1.57 -7.81 -3.62
CA HIS A 6 -1.06 -8.64 -2.53
C HIS A 6 0.14 -9.50 -2.94
N GLY A 7 0.70 -9.26 -4.13
CA GLY A 7 1.84 -10.00 -4.70
C GLY A 7 1.52 -10.84 -5.92
N ASP A 8 2.57 -11.43 -6.51
CA ASP A 8 2.54 -12.09 -7.83
C ASP A 8 2.59 -13.63 -7.77
N THR A 9 2.36 -14.23 -6.62
CA THR A 9 2.15 -15.69 -6.51
C THR A 9 0.69 -16.04 -6.78
N ILE A 10 0.38 -17.29 -7.17
CA ILE A 10 -1.00 -17.69 -7.53
C ILE A 10 -2.02 -17.33 -6.44
N GLY A 11 -1.72 -17.62 -5.17
CA GLY A 11 -2.61 -17.27 -4.05
C GLY A 11 -2.76 -15.75 -3.88
N ALA A 12 -1.66 -15.01 -3.89
CA ALA A 12 -1.66 -13.56 -3.76
C ALA A 12 -2.40 -12.86 -4.92
N MET A 13 -2.13 -13.26 -6.16
CA MET A 13 -2.84 -12.77 -7.35
C MET A 13 -4.34 -13.13 -7.32
N SER A 14 -4.71 -14.20 -6.63
CA SER A 14 -6.11 -14.61 -6.46
C SER A 14 -6.92 -13.61 -5.65
N VAL A 15 -6.33 -13.06 -4.59
CA VAL A 15 -6.98 -12.07 -3.70
C VAL A 15 -6.72 -10.62 -4.09
N GLY A 16 -5.79 -10.36 -5.01
CA GLY A 16 -5.55 -9.05 -5.62
C GLY A 16 -6.52 -8.71 -6.76
N ALA A 17 -6.45 -7.47 -7.25
CA ALA A 17 -7.25 -7.01 -8.38
C ALA A 17 -6.93 -7.80 -9.65
N ARG A 18 -7.97 -8.21 -10.38
CA ARG A 18 -7.81 -8.81 -11.72
C ARG A 18 -7.53 -7.73 -12.74
N GLY A 19 -6.69 -8.05 -13.72
CA GLY A 19 -6.40 -7.16 -14.83
C GLY A 19 -5.35 -7.71 -15.77
N VAL A 20 -4.83 -6.84 -16.64
CA VAL A 20 -3.82 -7.17 -17.65
C VAL A 20 -2.60 -7.92 -17.07
N PHE A 21 -2.18 -7.60 -15.85
CA PHE A 21 -1.00 -8.20 -15.22
C PHE A 21 -1.16 -9.67 -14.83
N ASN A 22 -2.40 -10.11 -14.53
CA ASN A 22 -2.66 -11.48 -14.11
C ASN A 22 -3.59 -12.26 -15.06
N ALA A 23 -4.00 -11.64 -16.17
CA ALA A 23 -4.85 -12.27 -17.18
C ALA A 23 -4.28 -13.58 -17.72
N ALA A 24 -2.95 -13.63 -17.95
CA ALA A 24 -2.27 -14.85 -18.41
C ALA A 24 -2.37 -16.01 -17.42
N TYR A 25 -2.59 -15.73 -16.14
CA TYR A 25 -2.67 -16.73 -15.07
C TYR A 25 -4.12 -17.08 -14.70
N ALA A 26 -5.13 -16.43 -15.29
CA ALA A 26 -6.54 -16.58 -14.90
C ALA A 26 -7.02 -18.04 -14.68
N PRO A 27 -6.64 -19.03 -15.52
CA PRO A 27 -7.05 -20.43 -15.29
C PRO A 27 -6.49 -21.09 -14.03
N MET A 28 -5.45 -20.51 -13.40
CA MET A 28 -4.80 -21.03 -12.20
C MET A 28 -5.25 -20.33 -10.92
N LEU A 29 -6.00 -19.24 -11.03
CA LEU A 29 -6.33 -18.40 -9.88
C LEU A 29 -7.55 -18.95 -9.14
N PHE A 30 -7.54 -18.84 -7.82
CA PHE A 30 -8.65 -19.26 -6.98
C PHE A 30 -9.84 -18.31 -7.11
N ASP A 31 -11.04 -18.85 -6.93
CA ASP A 31 -12.26 -18.08 -6.78
C ASP A 31 -12.30 -17.42 -5.40
N VAL A 32 -12.60 -16.12 -5.38
CA VAL A 32 -12.65 -15.30 -4.17
C VAL A 32 -13.80 -14.29 -4.28
N GLY A 33 -14.40 -13.95 -3.15
CA GLY A 33 -15.30 -12.79 -3.04
C GLY A 33 -14.56 -11.49 -3.33
N ARG A 34 -15.27 -10.47 -3.84
CA ARG A 34 -14.70 -9.15 -4.11
C ARG A 34 -15.64 -8.05 -3.65
N VAL A 35 -15.06 -7.11 -2.94
CA VAL A 35 -15.72 -5.88 -2.50
C VAL A 35 -15.20 -4.70 -3.32
N PRO A 36 -16.05 -3.70 -3.62
CA PRO A 36 -15.62 -2.50 -4.31
C PRO A 36 -14.60 -1.69 -3.48
N PHE A 37 -13.93 -0.74 -4.12
CA PHE A 37 -13.09 0.22 -3.39
C PHE A 37 -13.97 1.28 -2.70
N PRO A 38 -13.71 1.62 -1.42
CA PRO A 38 -14.47 2.66 -0.73
C PRO A 38 -14.02 4.04 -1.21
N ALA A 39 -14.57 4.47 -2.35
CA ALA A 39 -14.40 5.81 -2.88
C ALA A 39 -15.05 6.86 -1.95
N ASP A 40 -15.67 7.91 -2.49
CA ASP A 40 -16.29 8.96 -1.67
C ASP A 40 -17.42 8.44 -0.76
N ASP A 41 -18.14 7.40 -1.21
CA ASP A 41 -19.13 6.67 -0.41
C ASP A 41 -18.60 5.27 -0.06
N PRO A 42 -18.32 4.98 1.23
CA PRO A 42 -17.86 3.67 1.65
C PRO A 42 -19.00 2.64 1.77
N GLN A 43 -20.27 3.05 1.82
CA GLN A 43 -21.39 2.15 2.15
C GLN A 43 -21.50 0.94 1.20
N PRO A 44 -21.36 1.08 -0.14
CA PRO A 44 -21.39 -0.07 -1.05
C PRO A 44 -20.27 -1.08 -0.76
N THR A 45 -19.12 -0.62 -0.25
CA THR A 45 -18.02 -1.50 0.15
C THR A 45 -18.34 -2.25 1.43
N LEU A 46 -18.90 -1.55 2.42
CA LEU A 46 -19.28 -2.14 3.70
C LEU A 46 -20.40 -3.17 3.53
N ASP A 47 -21.43 -2.86 2.74
CA ASP A 47 -22.54 -3.77 2.43
C ASP A 47 -22.04 -5.04 1.71
N ALA A 48 -21.16 -4.88 0.73
CA ALA A 48 -20.58 -6.01 0.01
C ALA A 48 -19.70 -6.87 0.93
N LEU A 49 -18.92 -6.25 1.81
CA LEU A 49 -18.11 -6.96 2.80
C LEU A 49 -18.99 -7.75 3.77
N GLU A 50 -20.04 -7.13 4.32
CA GLU A 50 -20.98 -7.78 5.22
C GLU A 50 -21.66 -8.97 4.55
N ALA A 51 -22.04 -8.84 3.27
CA ALA A 51 -22.61 -9.94 2.50
C ALA A 51 -21.65 -11.13 2.33
N GLU A 52 -20.37 -10.88 2.01
CA GLU A 52 -19.35 -11.93 1.90
C GLU A 52 -19.06 -12.59 3.26
N CYS A 53 -18.98 -11.79 4.33
CA CYS A 53 -18.84 -12.27 5.69
C CYS A 53 -20.03 -13.15 6.12
N ALA A 54 -21.26 -12.70 5.86
CA ALA A 54 -22.48 -13.45 6.14
C ALA A 54 -22.59 -14.75 5.32
N ALA A 55 -22.00 -14.79 4.12
CA ALA A 55 -21.91 -15.98 3.28
C ALA A 55 -20.83 -16.97 3.75
N GLY A 56 -20.05 -16.64 4.79
CA GLY A 56 -19.05 -17.52 5.38
C GLY A 56 -17.63 -17.32 4.83
N ALA A 57 -17.28 -16.11 4.40
CA ALA A 57 -15.90 -15.78 4.05
C ALA A 57 -14.95 -16.08 5.23
N ALA A 58 -13.88 -16.84 4.95
CA ALA A 58 -12.91 -17.24 5.97
C ALA A 58 -12.01 -16.08 6.42
N ALA A 59 -11.64 -15.19 5.49
CA ALA A 59 -10.81 -14.04 5.76
C ALA A 59 -11.09 -12.89 4.77
N PHE A 60 -10.87 -11.67 5.23
CA PHE A 60 -10.82 -10.46 4.41
C PHE A 60 -9.39 -9.89 4.46
N ILE A 61 -8.80 -9.63 3.29
CA ILE A 61 -7.46 -9.03 3.15
C ILE A 61 -7.57 -7.64 2.51
N VAL A 62 -6.85 -6.68 3.09
CA VAL A 62 -6.85 -5.29 2.64
C VAL A 62 -5.50 -4.62 2.87
N GLU A 63 -5.08 -3.76 1.94
CA GLU A 63 -4.00 -2.79 2.17
C GLU A 63 -4.55 -1.63 3.02
N PRO A 64 -4.09 -1.42 4.27
CA PRO A 64 -4.67 -0.40 5.15
C PRO A 64 -4.45 1.03 4.67
N LEU A 65 -5.53 1.81 4.57
CA LEU A 65 -5.57 3.23 4.16
C LEU A 65 -5.15 3.55 2.72
N VAL A 66 -4.19 2.83 2.13
CA VAL A 66 -3.62 3.14 0.82
C VAL A 66 -3.41 1.87 -0.01
N LEU A 67 -4.09 1.77 -1.15
CA LEU A 67 -3.82 0.76 -2.18
C LEU A 67 -2.72 1.28 -3.10
N GLY A 68 -1.50 0.77 -2.91
CA GLY A 68 -0.31 1.34 -3.55
C GLY A 68 -0.32 1.15 -5.07
N ALA A 69 -0.36 -0.11 -5.50
CA ALA A 69 -0.34 -0.46 -6.92
C ALA A 69 -1.66 -0.11 -7.63
N GLY A 70 -2.74 0.08 -6.88
CA GLY A 70 -4.03 0.58 -7.37
C GLY A 70 -4.00 2.03 -7.84
N GLY A 71 -2.84 2.69 -7.81
CA GLY A 71 -2.70 4.11 -8.13
C GLY A 71 -2.71 4.98 -6.88
N MET A 72 -2.14 4.52 -5.77
CA MET A 72 -2.16 5.24 -4.49
C MET A 72 -3.58 5.68 -4.08
N LEU A 73 -4.56 4.79 -4.24
CA LEU A 73 -5.94 5.08 -3.83
C LEU A 73 -6.02 5.11 -2.31
N MET A 74 -6.63 6.16 -1.75
CA MET A 74 -6.64 6.39 -0.30
C MET A 74 -8.07 6.38 0.22
N TYR A 75 -8.27 5.83 1.42
CA TYR A 75 -9.56 5.83 2.13
C TYR A 75 -9.33 6.11 3.62
N PRO A 76 -10.33 6.67 4.34
CA PRO A 76 -10.12 7.16 5.69
C PRO A 76 -10.01 6.03 6.74
N PRO A 77 -9.30 6.25 7.85
CA PRO A 77 -9.14 5.25 8.92
C PRO A 77 -10.46 4.73 9.52
N ALA A 78 -11.50 5.58 9.56
CA ALA A 78 -12.82 5.17 10.05
C ALA A 78 -13.42 4.02 9.22
N VAL A 79 -13.19 3.99 7.91
CA VAL A 79 -13.67 2.92 7.03
C VAL A 79 -12.91 1.63 7.28
N LEU A 80 -11.60 1.69 7.54
CA LEU A 80 -10.82 0.51 7.94
C LEU A 80 -11.36 -0.11 9.24
N ALA A 81 -11.68 0.73 10.23
CA ALA A 81 -12.26 0.30 11.50
C ALA A 81 -13.64 -0.36 11.30
N GLN A 82 -14.48 0.19 10.43
CA GLN A 82 -15.78 -0.40 10.08
C GLN A 82 -15.62 -1.76 9.40
N MET A 83 -14.69 -1.90 8.45
CA MET A 83 -14.41 -3.19 7.80
C MET A 83 -13.97 -4.26 8.82
N GLN A 84 -13.09 -3.90 9.75
CA GLN A 84 -12.65 -4.82 10.79
C GLN A 84 -13.80 -5.19 11.74
N ALA A 85 -14.65 -4.24 12.12
CA ALA A 85 -15.81 -4.50 12.97
C ALA A 85 -16.81 -5.46 12.32
N ILE A 86 -17.05 -5.32 11.00
CA ILE A 86 -17.87 -6.26 10.22
C ILE A 86 -17.25 -7.66 10.26
N CYS A 87 -15.95 -7.78 9.96
CA CYS A 87 -15.27 -9.08 9.98
C CYS A 87 -15.38 -9.75 11.36
N ALA A 88 -15.14 -8.99 12.43
CA ALA A 88 -15.24 -9.46 13.81
C ALA A 88 -16.67 -9.92 14.17
N ALA A 89 -17.71 -9.21 13.74
CA ALA A 89 -19.10 -9.57 14.00
C ALA A 89 -19.51 -10.93 13.38
N HIS A 90 -18.82 -11.34 12.31
CA HIS A 90 -19.09 -12.57 11.57
C HIS A 90 -18.06 -13.68 11.80
N GLY A 91 -17.01 -13.43 12.61
CA GLY A 91 -15.91 -14.38 12.80
C GLY A 91 -15.03 -14.58 11.56
N THR A 92 -15.08 -13.64 10.60
CA THR A 92 -14.17 -13.60 9.45
C THR A 92 -12.83 -13.02 9.90
N LEU A 93 -11.71 -13.68 9.57
CA LEU A 93 -10.38 -13.18 9.93
C LEU A 93 -10.04 -11.89 9.18
N PHE A 94 -9.52 -10.89 9.88
CA PHE A 94 -9.09 -9.63 9.28
C PHE A 94 -7.57 -9.62 9.04
N ILE A 95 -7.17 -9.55 7.77
CA ILE A 95 -5.77 -9.54 7.34
C ILE A 95 -5.39 -8.13 6.86
N ALA A 96 -4.45 -7.50 7.57
CA ALA A 96 -3.87 -6.23 7.18
C ALA A 96 -2.58 -6.45 6.37
N ASP A 97 -2.60 -6.09 5.08
CA ASP A 97 -1.42 -6.10 4.23
C ASP A 97 -0.62 -4.79 4.38
N GLU A 98 0.22 -4.74 5.43
CA GLU A 98 1.06 -3.59 5.77
C GLU A 98 2.43 -3.60 5.04
N VAL A 99 2.56 -4.40 3.97
CA VAL A 99 3.82 -4.57 3.23
C VAL A 99 4.29 -3.25 2.61
N MET A 100 3.38 -2.37 2.18
CA MET A 100 3.72 -1.01 1.69
C MET A 100 3.47 0.07 2.75
N THR A 101 2.35 -0.01 3.46
CA THR A 101 1.83 1.05 4.33
C THR A 101 2.54 1.12 5.68
N GLY A 102 3.15 0.01 6.11
CA GLY A 102 3.89 -0.05 7.35
C GLY A 102 5.21 0.71 7.29
N TRP A 103 5.92 0.68 8.42
CA TRP A 103 7.22 1.33 8.62
C TRP A 103 7.19 2.84 8.39
N GLY A 104 6.17 3.55 8.86
CA GLY A 104 6.13 5.02 8.80
C GLY A 104 5.50 5.60 7.54
N ARG A 105 5.16 4.78 6.56
CA ARG A 105 4.82 5.26 5.21
C ARG A 105 3.57 6.15 5.22
N THR A 106 2.56 5.75 5.96
CA THR A 106 1.30 6.48 6.18
C THR A 106 1.35 7.49 7.33
N GLY A 107 2.50 7.67 7.99
CA GLY A 107 2.71 8.65 9.08
C GLY A 107 2.84 8.02 10.47
N THR A 108 2.33 6.80 10.65
CA THR A 108 2.46 5.97 11.86
C THR A 108 3.30 4.73 11.55
N LEU A 109 3.73 3.97 12.57
CA LEU A 109 4.58 2.80 12.33
C LEU A 109 3.81 1.74 11.51
N THR A 110 2.55 1.51 11.84
CA THR A 110 1.58 0.77 11.01
C THR A 110 0.40 1.68 10.68
N ALA A 111 -0.21 1.53 9.52
CA ALA A 111 -1.42 2.27 9.16
C ALA A 111 -2.63 1.90 10.06
N CYS A 112 -2.69 0.65 10.52
CA CYS A 112 -3.67 0.17 11.51
C CYS A 112 -3.73 1.00 12.79
N GLU A 113 -2.61 1.59 13.25
CA GLU A 113 -2.58 2.50 14.42
C GLU A 113 -3.56 3.67 14.27
N GLN A 114 -3.70 4.22 13.07
CA GLN A 114 -4.57 5.39 12.82
C GLN A 114 -6.05 5.04 12.90
N ALA A 115 -6.40 3.78 12.65
CA ALA A 115 -7.76 3.27 12.76
C ALA A 115 -8.04 2.60 14.12
N SER A 116 -7.03 2.52 15.01
CA SER A 116 -7.10 1.71 16.24
C SER A 116 -7.52 0.26 15.97
N VAL A 117 -7.06 -0.29 14.84
CA VAL A 117 -7.37 -1.67 14.41
C VAL A 117 -6.23 -2.59 14.82
N VAL A 118 -6.58 -3.73 15.40
CA VAL A 118 -5.65 -4.86 15.60
C VAL A 118 -6.09 -5.98 14.66
N PRO A 119 -5.31 -6.31 13.61
CA PRO A 119 -5.68 -7.37 12.69
C PRO A 119 -5.41 -8.75 13.28
N ASP A 120 -6.11 -9.76 12.79
CA ASP A 120 -5.84 -11.16 13.14
C ASP A 120 -4.52 -11.65 12.52
N ILE A 121 -4.23 -11.18 11.30
CA ILE A 121 -2.97 -11.43 10.59
C ILE A 121 -2.43 -10.12 10.01
N MET A 122 -1.13 -9.88 10.14
CA MET A 122 -0.47 -8.72 9.52
C MET A 122 0.68 -9.16 8.63
N CYS A 123 0.72 -8.67 7.39
CA CYS A 123 1.81 -8.88 6.46
C CYS A 123 2.78 -7.70 6.51
N LEU A 124 4.08 -7.97 6.70
CA LEU A 124 5.15 -6.97 6.73
C LEU A 124 6.27 -7.39 5.77
N SER A 125 6.85 -6.42 5.07
CA SER A 125 8.04 -6.61 4.21
C SER A 125 8.67 -5.24 3.93
N LYS A 126 9.23 -5.00 2.74
CA LYS A 126 9.79 -3.71 2.25
C LYS A 126 10.55 -2.91 3.31
N GLY A 127 9.86 -1.97 3.97
CA GLY A 127 10.40 -1.10 5.01
C GLY A 127 11.00 -1.85 6.21
N LEU A 128 10.63 -3.12 6.43
CA LEU A 128 11.16 -3.99 7.47
C LEU A 128 12.70 -4.08 7.47
N THR A 129 13.30 -4.15 6.29
CA THR A 129 14.77 -4.20 6.11
C THR A 129 15.32 -2.95 5.44
N GLY A 130 14.49 -1.90 5.30
CA GLY A 130 14.84 -0.72 4.49
C GLY A 130 15.11 -1.04 3.01
N GLY A 131 14.66 -2.20 2.51
CA GLY A 131 14.94 -2.69 1.16
C GLY A 131 16.34 -3.28 0.94
N ALA A 132 17.18 -3.40 1.99
CA ALA A 132 18.56 -3.85 1.85
C ALA A 132 18.69 -5.35 1.50
N ILE A 133 17.79 -6.18 2.05
CA ILE A 133 17.76 -7.62 1.85
C ILE A 133 16.32 -8.14 1.96
N PRO A 134 15.91 -9.16 1.17
CA PRO A 134 14.54 -9.66 1.22
C PRO A 134 14.19 -10.28 2.57
N LEU A 135 13.13 -9.76 3.20
CA LEU A 135 12.48 -10.37 4.36
C LEU A 135 10.98 -10.05 4.30
N ALA A 136 10.17 -11.02 4.66
CA ALA A 136 8.75 -10.81 4.94
C ALA A 136 8.40 -11.50 6.26
N VAL A 137 7.41 -10.95 6.97
CA VAL A 137 6.88 -11.48 8.22
C VAL A 137 5.36 -11.53 8.09
N THR A 138 4.78 -12.67 8.40
CA THR A 138 3.34 -12.83 8.63
C THR A 138 3.15 -12.95 10.14
N MET A 139 2.66 -11.90 10.76
CA MET A 139 2.26 -11.93 12.17
C MET A 139 0.86 -12.51 12.27
N ALA A 140 0.61 -13.28 13.32
CA ALA A 140 -0.70 -13.86 13.60
C ALA A 140 -1.05 -13.64 15.08
N SER A 141 -2.33 -13.46 15.37
CA SER A 141 -2.85 -13.38 16.72
C SER A 141 -2.68 -14.71 17.47
N GLU A 142 -2.68 -14.65 18.81
CA GLU A 142 -2.55 -15.85 19.66
C GLU A 142 -3.59 -16.93 19.34
N PRO A 143 -4.89 -16.62 19.11
CA PRO A 143 -5.87 -17.65 18.75
C PRO A 143 -5.52 -18.43 17.47
N ILE A 144 -4.93 -17.78 16.47
CA ILE A 144 -4.51 -18.45 15.23
C ILE A 144 -3.29 -19.35 15.50
N TRP A 145 -2.33 -18.85 16.26
CA TRP A 145 -1.18 -19.66 16.69
C TRP A 145 -1.63 -20.91 17.46
N ASP A 146 -2.52 -20.74 18.44
CA ASP A 146 -3.02 -21.81 19.30
C ASP A 146 -3.81 -22.87 18.50
N ALA A 147 -4.51 -22.47 17.44
CA ALA A 147 -5.19 -23.40 16.55
C ALA A 147 -4.24 -24.40 15.86
N HIS A 148 -2.96 -24.03 15.72
CA HIS A 148 -1.89 -24.87 15.15
C HIS A 148 -0.91 -25.41 16.20
N TYR A 149 -1.03 -25.02 17.47
CA TYR A 149 -0.19 -25.49 18.56
C TYR A 149 -0.70 -26.84 19.09
N SER A 150 -0.08 -27.93 18.62
CA SER A 150 -0.54 -29.29 18.93
C SER A 150 0.64 -30.25 19.13
N THR A 151 0.52 -31.14 20.12
CA THR A 151 1.44 -32.27 20.30
C THR A 151 1.24 -33.35 19.23
N ASP A 152 0.03 -33.44 18.66
CA ASP A 152 -0.20 -34.20 17.44
C ASP A 152 0.38 -33.42 16.26
N ARG A 153 1.50 -33.92 15.74
CA ARG A 153 2.24 -33.32 14.63
C ARG A 153 1.36 -33.16 13.39
N THR A 154 0.35 -34.00 13.16
CA THR A 154 -0.48 -33.88 11.95
C THR A 154 -1.33 -32.60 11.91
N ARG A 155 -1.48 -31.94 13.07
CA ARG A 155 -2.27 -30.71 13.24
C ARG A 155 -1.44 -29.42 13.26
N THR A 156 -0.11 -29.52 13.16
CA THR A 156 0.77 -28.34 13.11
C THR A 156 0.74 -27.67 11.73
N PHE A 157 1.12 -26.40 11.65
CA PHE A 157 1.16 -25.66 10.38
C PHE A 157 2.37 -26.07 9.51
N TYR A 158 2.13 -26.85 8.46
CA TYR A 158 3.15 -27.32 7.52
C TYR A 158 3.39 -26.34 6.38
N HIS A 159 4.08 -25.24 6.67
CA HIS A 159 4.54 -24.31 5.66
C HIS A 159 5.90 -23.75 6.02
N SER A 160 6.88 -23.88 5.11
CA SER A 160 8.22 -23.36 5.32
C SER A 160 8.93 -23.12 3.98
N SER A 161 9.85 -22.18 3.97
CA SER A 161 10.85 -21.98 2.91
C SER A 161 12.26 -22.23 3.46
N SER A 162 13.20 -22.65 2.61
CA SER A 162 14.61 -22.86 3.00
C SER A 162 15.27 -21.62 3.61
N TYR A 163 14.79 -20.43 3.27
CA TYR A 163 15.29 -19.15 3.79
C TYR A 163 14.43 -18.53 4.89
N THR A 164 13.48 -19.29 5.45
CA THR A 164 12.67 -18.82 6.59
C THR A 164 13.60 -18.41 7.73
N ALA A 165 13.42 -17.20 8.26
CA ALA A 165 14.28 -16.61 9.29
C ALA A 165 15.78 -16.62 8.93
N ASN A 166 16.12 -16.29 7.67
CA ASN A 166 17.51 -16.13 7.25
C ASN A 166 18.26 -15.16 8.21
N PRO A 167 19.36 -15.57 8.85
CA PRO A 167 20.02 -14.76 9.88
C PRO A 167 20.52 -13.39 9.40
N LEU A 168 20.95 -13.26 8.14
CA LEU A 168 21.40 -11.99 7.58
C LEU A 168 20.21 -11.04 7.38
N ALA A 169 19.08 -11.58 6.90
CA ALA A 169 17.86 -10.81 6.73
C ALA A 169 17.29 -10.34 8.09
N CYS A 170 17.30 -11.22 9.09
CA CYS A 170 16.93 -10.87 10.46
C CYS A 170 17.87 -9.81 11.06
N ALA A 171 19.18 -9.90 10.83
CA ALA A 171 20.13 -8.90 11.31
C ALA A 171 19.85 -7.51 10.69
N ALA A 172 19.55 -7.44 9.39
CA ALA A 172 19.17 -6.19 8.74
C ALA A 172 17.87 -5.60 9.31
N ALA A 173 16.87 -6.44 9.59
CA ALA A 173 15.63 -5.99 10.24
C ALA A 173 15.86 -5.50 11.68
N VAL A 174 16.71 -6.17 12.46
CA VAL A 174 17.10 -5.73 13.81
C VAL A 174 17.83 -4.39 13.77
N ALA A 175 18.71 -4.17 12.79
CA ALA A 175 19.37 -2.89 12.59
C ALA A 175 18.37 -1.78 12.23
N ASN A 176 17.41 -2.05 11.35
CA ASN A 176 16.34 -1.10 11.04
C ASN A 176 15.47 -0.79 12.27
N LEU A 177 15.15 -1.79 13.10
CA LEU A 177 14.47 -1.58 14.39
C LEU A 177 15.29 -0.69 15.35
N ALA A 178 16.62 -0.83 15.36
CA ALA A 178 17.49 0.05 16.15
C ALA A 178 17.40 1.50 15.66
N ILE A 179 17.46 1.74 14.35
CA ILE A 179 17.26 3.07 13.74
C ILE A 179 15.92 3.68 14.19
N TRP A 180 14.83 2.91 14.14
CA TRP A 180 13.51 3.37 14.60
C TRP A 180 13.42 3.72 16.08
N ARG A 181 14.22 3.07 16.93
CA ARG A 181 14.24 3.33 18.38
C ARG A 181 15.19 4.44 18.78
N GLU A 182 16.33 4.56 18.09
CA GLU A 182 17.47 5.36 18.52
C GLU A 182 17.56 6.69 17.77
N GLU A 183 16.96 6.80 16.59
CA GLU A 183 16.96 8.01 15.79
C GLU A 183 15.56 8.65 15.73
N PRO A 184 15.45 9.96 15.42
CA PRO A 184 14.16 10.66 15.35
C PRO A 184 13.41 10.36 14.03
N VAL A 185 13.15 9.08 13.75
CA VAL A 185 12.49 8.65 12.51
C VAL A 185 11.06 9.19 12.43
N ARG A 186 10.32 9.19 13.54
CA ARG A 186 8.95 9.72 13.61
C ARG A 186 8.89 11.21 13.26
N GLU A 187 9.85 11.99 13.75
CA GLU A 187 9.95 13.43 13.45
C GLU A 187 10.31 13.66 11.98
N ARG A 188 11.24 12.87 11.41
CA ARG A 188 11.55 12.89 9.98
C ARG A 188 10.33 12.58 9.12
N VAL A 189 9.56 11.56 9.49
CA VAL A 189 8.32 11.17 8.81
C VAL A 189 7.29 12.31 8.87
N ALA A 190 7.07 12.91 10.03
CA ALA A 190 6.14 14.04 10.19
C ALA A 190 6.58 15.26 9.35
N THR A 191 7.87 15.61 9.44
CA THR A 191 8.46 16.72 8.68
C THR A 191 8.33 16.51 7.17
N LEU A 192 8.67 15.31 6.68
CA LEU A 192 8.51 14.97 5.26
C LEU A 192 7.04 15.05 4.84
N ALA A 193 6.12 14.55 5.66
CA ALA A 193 4.71 14.62 5.36
C ALA A 193 4.24 16.08 5.21
N GLU A 194 4.65 16.99 6.09
CA GLU A 194 4.32 18.43 6.01
C GLU A 194 4.91 19.09 4.75
N LYS A 195 6.17 18.76 4.40
CA LYS A 195 6.81 19.24 3.17
C LYS A 195 6.05 18.77 1.93
N GLN A 196 5.68 17.49 1.88
CA GLN A 196 4.87 16.92 0.81
C GLN A 196 3.53 17.67 0.67
N GLN A 197 2.86 18.00 1.79
CA GLN A 197 1.62 18.78 1.76
C GLN A 197 1.84 20.17 1.16
N THR A 198 2.90 20.86 1.57
CA THR A 198 3.24 22.20 1.05
C THR A 198 3.42 22.18 -0.48
N HIS A 199 4.07 21.14 -1.01
CA HIS A 199 4.25 21.00 -2.46
C HIS A 199 2.95 20.64 -3.20
N LEU A 200 2.10 19.79 -2.63
CA LEU A 200 0.78 19.51 -3.19
C LEU A 200 -0.09 20.78 -3.23
N ASP A 201 -0.09 21.57 -2.16
CA ASP A 201 -0.86 22.81 -2.07
C ASP A 201 -0.41 23.81 -3.14
N ALA A 202 0.89 23.91 -3.40
CA ALA A 202 1.45 24.77 -4.45
C ALA A 202 0.99 24.39 -5.86
N LEU A 203 0.65 23.11 -6.10
CA LEU A 203 0.18 22.60 -7.38
C LEU A 203 -1.36 22.51 -7.48
N SER A 204 -2.08 22.71 -6.37
CA SER A 204 -3.54 22.50 -6.29
C SER A 204 -4.36 23.39 -7.23
N GLY A 205 -3.84 24.56 -7.62
CA GLY A 205 -4.49 25.48 -8.56
C GLY A 205 -4.16 25.24 -10.03
N HIS A 206 -3.28 24.28 -10.34
CA HIS A 206 -2.82 24.05 -11.70
C HIS A 206 -3.87 23.28 -12.52
N ALA A 207 -4.23 23.75 -13.72
CA ALA A 207 -5.34 23.21 -14.52
C ALA A 207 -5.18 21.72 -14.92
N MET A 208 -3.93 21.26 -15.06
CA MET A 208 -3.60 19.86 -15.37
C MET A 208 -3.38 18.98 -14.14
N VAL A 209 -3.54 19.50 -12.93
CA VAL A 209 -3.38 18.73 -11.68
C VAL A 209 -4.76 18.42 -11.12
N ARG A 210 -5.01 17.15 -10.81
CA ARG A 210 -6.27 16.69 -10.20
C ARG A 210 -5.97 15.72 -9.07
N ASN A 211 -6.96 15.53 -8.20
CA ASN A 211 -6.94 14.50 -7.15
C ASN A 211 -5.64 14.49 -6.32
N ALA A 212 -5.14 15.68 -5.98
CA ALA A 212 -3.98 15.83 -5.10
C ALA A 212 -4.33 15.29 -3.71
N ARG A 213 -3.56 14.31 -3.24
CA ARG A 213 -3.83 13.58 -2.00
C ARG A 213 -2.54 13.14 -1.32
N ARG A 214 -2.62 12.99 0.00
CA ARG A 214 -1.49 12.60 0.85
C ARG A 214 -1.95 11.67 1.97
N CYS A 215 -1.15 10.66 2.25
CA CYS A 215 -1.26 9.85 3.45
C CYS A 215 0.14 9.66 4.03
N GLY A 216 0.44 10.36 5.13
CA GLY A 216 1.79 10.44 5.69
C GLY A 216 2.80 10.96 4.68
N THR A 217 3.83 10.15 4.41
CA THR A 217 4.92 10.51 3.49
C THR A 217 4.60 10.22 2.01
N ILE A 218 3.48 9.54 1.74
CA ILE A 218 3.00 9.27 0.39
C ILE A 218 2.23 10.50 -0.09
N ALA A 219 2.67 11.08 -1.19
CA ALA A 219 1.91 12.08 -1.93
C ALA A 219 1.60 11.56 -3.33
N ALA A 220 0.40 11.85 -3.83
CA ALA A 220 0.00 11.49 -5.18
C ALA A 220 -0.90 12.57 -5.78
N LEU A 221 -0.84 12.71 -7.09
CA LEU A 221 -1.74 13.54 -7.89
C LEU A 221 -1.93 12.89 -9.25
N GLU A 222 -2.96 13.32 -9.96
CA GLU A 222 -3.21 12.96 -11.34
C GLU A 222 -2.81 14.11 -12.25
N LEU A 223 -2.07 13.80 -13.32
CA LEU A 223 -1.71 14.76 -14.36
C LEU A 223 -2.57 14.54 -15.61
N GLY A 224 -3.01 15.63 -16.24
CA GLY A 224 -3.78 15.58 -17.49
C GLY A 224 -5.27 15.24 -17.31
N ASP A 225 -5.92 14.81 -18.39
CA ASP A 225 -7.36 14.54 -18.38
C ASP A 225 -7.69 13.11 -17.90
N PRO A 226 -8.74 12.89 -17.07
CA PRO A 226 -9.08 11.60 -16.47
C PRO A 226 -9.47 10.50 -17.47
N ALA A 227 -9.70 10.86 -18.74
CA ALA A 227 -10.09 9.93 -19.79
C ALA A 227 -8.96 8.97 -20.23
N GLY A 228 -7.74 9.10 -19.69
CA GLY A 228 -6.62 8.22 -20.00
C GLY A 228 -6.70 6.88 -19.27
N SER A 229 -6.93 5.79 -20.01
CA SER A 229 -6.69 4.40 -19.53
C SER A 229 -5.26 4.21 -19.01
N TYR A 230 -5.00 3.16 -18.20
CA TYR A 230 -3.62 2.75 -17.85
C TYR A 230 -2.73 2.51 -19.09
N LEU A 231 -3.34 2.17 -20.23
CA LEU A 231 -2.67 2.06 -21.54
C LEU A 231 -2.47 3.41 -22.26
N SER A 232 -2.76 4.52 -21.61
CA SER A 232 -2.48 5.86 -22.12
C SER A 232 -0.99 6.06 -22.32
N GLU A 233 -0.62 6.66 -23.45
CA GLU A 233 0.75 7.10 -23.75
C GLU A 233 1.27 8.13 -22.74
N LEU A 234 0.40 8.71 -21.90
CA LEU A 234 0.78 9.69 -20.88
C LEU A 234 1.78 9.12 -19.87
N GLY A 235 1.54 7.92 -19.34
CA GLY A 235 2.42 7.28 -18.36
C GLY A 235 3.86 7.09 -18.90
N PRO A 236 4.03 6.44 -20.07
CA PRO A 236 5.33 6.32 -20.75
C PRO A 236 5.99 7.67 -21.08
N ARG A 237 5.22 8.69 -21.49
CA ARG A 237 5.73 10.04 -21.76
C ARG A 237 6.25 10.72 -20.49
N LEU A 238 5.49 10.68 -19.40
CA LEU A 238 5.89 11.20 -18.10
C LEU A 238 7.13 10.47 -17.57
N LEU A 239 7.16 9.14 -17.66
CA LEU A 239 8.34 8.35 -17.29
C LEU A 239 9.59 8.76 -18.08
N ARG A 240 9.45 8.99 -19.39
CA ARG A 240 10.56 9.47 -20.22
C ARG A 240 11.03 10.85 -19.75
N ARG A 241 10.10 11.78 -19.55
CA ARG A 241 10.39 13.13 -19.06
C ARG A 241 11.18 13.09 -17.75
N PHE A 242 10.69 12.37 -16.74
CA PHE A 242 11.36 12.31 -15.44
C PHE A 242 12.74 11.67 -15.55
N ARG A 243 12.91 10.65 -16.41
CA ARG A 243 14.23 10.07 -16.68
C ARG A 243 15.19 11.04 -17.37
N GLU A 244 14.72 11.87 -18.30
CA GLU A 244 15.53 12.92 -18.94
C GLU A 244 15.94 14.00 -17.94
N ALA A 245 15.12 14.24 -16.92
CA ALA A 245 15.43 15.09 -15.76
C ALA A 245 16.24 14.37 -14.66
N ASP A 246 16.73 13.15 -14.90
CA ASP A 246 17.47 12.32 -13.95
C ASP A 246 16.70 12.06 -12.63
N LEU A 247 15.39 11.82 -12.76
CA LEU A 247 14.48 11.44 -11.69
C LEU A 247 13.89 10.05 -11.95
N LEU A 248 14.07 9.14 -10.98
CA LEU A 248 13.39 7.85 -10.98
C LEU A 248 11.99 7.98 -10.38
N LEU A 249 11.10 8.64 -11.12
CA LEU A 249 9.70 8.77 -10.77
C LEU A 249 8.87 7.90 -11.72
N ARG A 250 8.12 6.94 -11.17
CA ARG A 250 7.31 5.99 -11.95
C ARG A 250 5.82 6.34 -11.83
N PRO A 251 5.18 6.85 -12.90
CA PRO A 251 3.72 7.01 -12.93
C PRO A 251 2.98 5.66 -12.91
N LEU A 252 1.76 5.67 -12.40
CA LEU A 252 0.76 4.60 -12.52
C LEU A 252 -0.40 5.13 -13.36
N GLY A 253 -0.36 4.86 -14.68
CA GLY A 253 -1.24 5.55 -15.62
C GLY A 253 -0.96 7.06 -15.61
N ASN A 254 -1.98 7.86 -15.29
CA ASN A 254 -1.88 9.31 -15.11
C ASN A 254 -1.54 9.73 -13.67
N THR A 255 -1.51 8.80 -12.71
CA THR A 255 -1.14 9.11 -11.32
C THR A 255 0.37 9.20 -11.19
N VAL A 256 0.85 10.36 -10.76
CA VAL A 256 2.23 10.57 -10.32
C VAL A 256 2.26 10.55 -8.80
N TYR A 257 3.16 9.77 -8.22
CA TYR A 257 3.32 9.69 -6.77
C TYR A 257 4.77 9.94 -6.36
N VAL A 258 4.93 10.60 -5.20
CA VAL A 258 6.21 10.91 -4.58
C VAL A 258 6.26 10.17 -3.26
N MET A 259 7.16 9.19 -3.17
CA MET A 259 7.33 8.31 -2.02
C MET A 259 8.83 8.09 -1.73
N PRO A 260 9.56 9.13 -1.31
CA PRO A 260 11.00 9.07 -1.17
C PRO A 260 11.43 8.35 0.12
N PRO A 261 12.74 8.04 0.27
CA PRO A 261 13.32 7.69 1.57
C PRO A 261 13.09 8.81 2.60
N TYR A 262 13.01 8.46 3.88
CA TYR A 262 12.79 9.44 4.96
C TYR A 262 13.98 10.37 5.21
N CYS A 263 15.13 10.04 4.65
CA CYS A 263 16.35 10.83 4.68
C CYS A 263 16.57 11.62 3.38
N ILE A 264 15.52 11.85 2.58
CA ILE A 264 15.64 12.73 1.41
C ILE A 264 16.00 14.16 1.85
N GLU A 265 16.89 14.80 1.09
CA GLU A 265 17.28 16.19 1.32
C GLU A 265 16.24 17.15 0.71
N ASP A 266 16.15 18.36 1.27
CA ASP A 266 15.14 19.34 0.87
C ASP A 266 15.29 19.78 -0.59
N GLU A 267 16.53 19.92 -1.06
CA GLU A 267 16.83 20.31 -2.44
C GLU A 267 16.34 19.24 -3.44
N ASP A 268 16.49 17.96 -3.11
CA ASP A 268 16.03 16.85 -3.94
C ASP A 268 14.51 16.77 -3.96
N LEU A 269 13.86 16.99 -2.81
CA LEU A 269 12.39 17.02 -2.73
C LEU A 269 11.82 18.17 -3.56
N VAL A 270 12.40 19.37 -3.45
CA VAL A 270 12.04 20.54 -4.25
C VAL A 270 12.22 20.26 -5.74
N ARG A 271 13.34 19.64 -6.14
CA ARG A 271 13.60 19.28 -7.55
C ARG A 271 12.55 18.31 -8.08
N ILE A 272 12.17 17.29 -7.31
CA ILE A 272 11.11 16.35 -7.72
C ILE A 272 9.80 17.10 -8.00
N TRP A 273 9.37 17.95 -7.07
CA TRP A 273 8.11 18.67 -7.21
C TRP A 273 8.13 19.74 -8.30
N ALA A 274 9.27 20.41 -8.52
CA ALA A 274 9.45 21.33 -9.63
C ALA A 274 9.30 20.62 -10.98
N GLU A 275 9.88 19.43 -11.14
CA GLU A 275 9.75 18.65 -12.38
C GLU A 275 8.32 18.14 -12.61
N ILE A 276 7.58 17.82 -11.54
CA ILE A 276 6.15 17.49 -11.63
C ILE A 276 5.34 18.70 -12.08
N GLY A 277 5.61 19.89 -11.53
CA GLY A 277 4.98 21.14 -11.96
C GLY A 277 5.25 21.44 -13.44
N ALA A 278 6.53 21.36 -13.85
CA ALA A 278 6.91 21.58 -15.25
C ALA A 278 6.29 20.53 -16.20
N ALA A 279 6.11 19.28 -15.74
CA ALA A 279 5.37 18.28 -16.51
C ALA A 279 3.89 18.65 -16.67
N ALA A 280 3.28 19.28 -15.67
CA ALA A 280 1.92 19.77 -15.74
C ALA A 280 1.79 20.97 -16.70
N ASP A 281 2.76 21.90 -16.68
CA ASP A 281 2.81 23.05 -17.60
C ASP A 281 2.90 22.59 -19.07
N ASP A 282 3.76 21.62 -19.36
CA ASP A 282 3.91 21.04 -20.69
C ASP A 282 2.63 20.39 -21.21
N LEU A 283 1.81 19.83 -20.33
CA LEU A 283 0.51 19.26 -20.69
C LEU A 283 -0.55 20.34 -20.94
N ALA A 284 -0.45 21.50 -20.28
CA ALA A 284 -1.39 22.60 -20.47
C ALA A 284 -1.21 23.33 -21.81
N THR A 285 -0.04 23.18 -22.44
CA THR A 285 0.32 23.82 -23.71
C THR A 285 0.07 22.95 -24.95
N GLN A 286 -0.42 21.72 -24.76
CA GLN A 286 -0.75 20.75 -25.83
C GLN A 286 -2.25 20.73 -26.10
#